data_AF-A0A2G9SCZ1-F1
#
_entry.id   AF-A0A2G9SCZ1-F1
#
_cell.length_a   1.000
_cell.length_b   1.000
_cell.length_c   1.000
_cell.angle_alpha   90.00
_cell.angle_beta   90.00
_cell.angle_gamma   90.00
#
_symmetry.space_group_name_H-M   'P 1'
#
loop_
_entity.id
_entity.type
_entity.pdbx_description
1 polymer ?
#
loop_
_entity_poly.entity_id
_entity_poly.type
_entity_poly.pdbx_seq_one_letter_code
_entity_poly.pdbx_strand_id
1 'polypeptide(L)'
;IIPTSAPFDGGTQLTICGWDFMLNSMGFQDTSILIGKNKCKIDVKNSSQNKLLCKVNQEATVNFNISSSVSNGKQTVNFTTFSFVNPVIAGITPSYGPQSGKTLLTLKGHYLNSGKDRKVYIGGDVCTIKSESSTAIECYTPGKIIDTYPVTLKIDNAHRKASTSFTYKEDPSIFKIEPTKSFLSGGSTITAHGRNLNAVASPKMVIQLSEPEKRYYM
;
A
#
# COMPACT_ATOMS: atom_id res chain seq x y z
N ILE A 1 8.13 16.79 -8.71
CA ILE A 1 8.87 15.56 -8.34
C ILE A 1 7.88 14.57 -7.74
N ILE A 2 7.95 13.29 -8.13
CA ILE A 2 7.04 12.24 -7.67
C ILE A 2 7.87 10.98 -7.38
N PRO A 3 7.72 10.35 -6.20
CA PRO A 3 6.95 10.80 -5.04
C PRO A 3 7.56 12.05 -4.38
N THR A 4 6.81 12.68 -3.47
CA THR A 4 7.26 13.81 -2.63
C THR A 4 7.94 13.37 -1.34
N SER A 5 7.94 12.06 -1.05
CA SER A 5 8.72 11.51 0.07
C SER A 5 9.25 10.11 -0.25
N ALA A 6 10.35 9.76 0.40
CA ALA A 6 11.00 8.45 0.30
C ALA A 6 11.45 7.97 1.69
N PRO A 7 11.49 6.66 1.93
CA PRO A 7 12.20 6.14 3.10
C PRO A 7 13.67 6.58 3.09
N PHE A 8 14.22 6.92 4.26
CA PHE A 8 15.64 7.27 4.38
C PHE A 8 16.58 6.11 4.01
N ASP A 9 16.08 4.86 4.02
CA ASP A 9 16.77 3.65 3.53
C ASP A 9 17.11 3.73 2.02
N GLY A 10 16.51 4.68 1.30
CA GLY A 10 16.77 4.96 -0.10
C GLY A 10 16.14 3.95 -1.05
N GLY A 11 16.64 3.92 -2.27
CA GLY A 11 16.18 3.02 -3.32
C GLY A 11 14.89 3.46 -4.01
N THR A 12 14.25 4.54 -3.56
CA THR A 12 13.10 5.13 -4.25
C THR A 12 13.52 5.68 -5.61
N GLN A 13 12.81 5.28 -6.67
CA GLN A 13 12.96 5.90 -7.98
C GLN A 13 12.08 7.15 -8.06
N LEU A 14 12.73 8.31 -8.17
CA LEU A 14 12.09 9.60 -8.36
C LEU A 14 11.81 9.85 -9.85
N THR A 15 10.68 10.51 -10.10
CA THR A 15 10.30 11.08 -11.38
C THR A 15 10.23 12.59 -11.26
N ILE A 16 11.05 13.29 -12.05
CA ILE A 16 11.04 14.74 -12.13
C ILE A 16 10.56 15.13 -13.51
N CYS A 17 9.42 15.79 -13.58
CA CYS A 17 8.84 16.29 -14.83
C CYS A 17 9.21 17.76 -15.02
N GLY A 18 9.47 18.14 -16.26
CA GLY A 18 9.84 19.50 -16.64
C GLY A 18 10.05 19.61 -18.14
N TRP A 19 10.89 20.55 -18.55
CA TRP A 19 11.19 20.85 -19.95
C TRP A 19 12.69 21.09 -20.10
N ASP A 20 13.20 20.89 -21.32
CA ASP A 20 14.57 21.23 -21.71
C ASP A 20 15.66 20.58 -20.83
N PHE A 21 15.45 19.31 -20.44
CA PHE A 21 16.46 18.53 -19.72
C PHE A 21 17.57 17.98 -20.62
N MET A 22 17.38 18.03 -21.94
CA MET A 22 18.35 17.61 -22.96
C MET A 22 18.58 18.76 -23.95
N LEU A 23 19.25 19.82 -23.49
CA LEU A 23 19.51 21.01 -24.34
C LEU A 23 20.50 20.73 -25.48
N ASN A 24 21.40 19.76 -25.30
CA ASN A 24 22.48 19.46 -26.22
C ASN A 24 22.31 18.07 -26.83
N SER A 25 22.80 17.89 -28.05
CA SER A 25 22.83 16.59 -28.77
C SER A 25 23.68 15.51 -28.07
N MET A 26 24.44 15.87 -27.03
CA MET A 26 25.18 14.96 -26.15
C MET A 26 24.35 14.37 -24.99
N GLY A 27 23.04 14.67 -24.93
CA GLY A 27 22.12 14.08 -23.96
C GLY A 27 22.16 14.72 -22.57
N PHE A 28 22.28 13.92 -21.51
CA PHE A 28 22.21 14.37 -20.11
C PHE A 28 23.58 14.69 -19.48
N GLN A 29 24.65 14.86 -20.26
CA GLN A 29 26.01 15.13 -19.75
C GLN A 29 26.06 16.35 -18.82
N ASP A 30 25.37 17.43 -19.20
CA ASP A 30 25.32 18.68 -18.45
C ASP A 30 24.15 18.72 -17.44
N THR A 31 23.33 17.68 -17.43
CA THR A 31 22.13 17.59 -16.59
C THR A 31 22.46 16.93 -15.27
N SER A 32 22.16 17.61 -14.16
CA SER A 32 22.41 17.11 -12.82
C SER A 32 21.21 17.31 -11.91
N ILE A 33 21.01 16.35 -11.01
CA ILE A 33 19.94 16.35 -10.02
C ILE A 33 20.60 16.28 -8.65
N LEU A 34 20.30 17.27 -7.81
CA LEU A 34 20.67 17.27 -6.40
C LEU A 34 19.43 17.11 -5.55
N ILE A 35 19.46 16.15 -4.64
CA ILE A 35 18.44 15.94 -3.62
C ILE A 35 19.15 16.19 -2.28
N GLY A 36 18.88 17.35 -1.67
CA GLY A 36 19.71 17.83 -0.56
C GLY A 36 21.13 18.14 -1.05
N LYS A 37 22.12 17.52 -0.40
CA LYS A 37 23.54 17.64 -0.78
C LYS A 37 24.00 16.52 -1.73
N ASN A 38 23.13 15.56 -2.02
CA ASN A 38 23.51 14.33 -2.70
C ASN A 38 23.11 14.35 -4.17
N LYS A 39 24.05 13.94 -5.05
CA LYS A 39 23.79 13.75 -6.47
C LYS A 39 22.92 12.52 -6.69
N CYS A 40 21.79 12.69 -7.37
CA CYS A 40 20.92 11.60 -7.78
C CYS A 40 21.29 11.17 -9.20
N LYS A 41 21.76 9.92 -9.36
CA LYS A 41 22.23 9.41 -10.65
C LYS A 41 21.06 9.26 -11.62
N ILE A 42 21.13 9.94 -12.76
CA ILE A 42 20.12 9.90 -13.81
C ILE A 42 20.14 8.54 -14.50
N ASP A 43 18.96 7.94 -14.65
CA ASP A 43 18.73 6.81 -15.53
C ASP A 43 18.58 7.31 -16.96
N VAL A 44 19.71 7.42 -17.66
CA VAL A 44 19.82 7.93 -19.04
C VAL A 44 18.92 7.16 -20.01
N LYS A 45 18.68 5.86 -19.78
CA LYS A 45 17.92 5.01 -20.72
C LYS A 45 16.41 5.29 -20.67
N ASN A 46 15.90 5.62 -19.49
CA ASN A 46 14.46 5.80 -19.27
C ASN A 46 14.06 7.27 -19.07
N SER A 47 15.02 8.19 -19.14
CA SER A 47 14.80 9.64 -19.08
C SER A 47 14.63 10.23 -20.48
N SER A 48 13.98 11.40 -20.56
CA SER A 48 13.77 12.19 -21.78
C SER A 48 13.93 13.69 -21.52
N GLN A 49 13.79 14.51 -22.56
CA GLN A 49 13.87 15.97 -22.46
C GLN A 49 12.84 16.60 -21.49
N ASN A 50 11.74 15.89 -21.18
CA ASN A 50 10.67 16.36 -20.30
C ASN A 50 10.55 15.56 -18.99
N LYS A 51 11.35 14.50 -18.81
CA LYS A 51 11.22 13.58 -17.69
C LYS A 51 12.58 13.02 -17.29
N LEU A 52 12.99 13.28 -16.06
CA LEU A 52 14.16 12.65 -15.46
C LEU A 52 13.74 11.56 -14.49
N LEU A 53 14.40 10.41 -14.59
CA LEU A 53 14.32 9.33 -13.62
C LEU A 53 15.65 9.22 -12.90
N CYS A 54 15.61 9.14 -11.57
CA CYS A 54 16.81 8.92 -10.78
C CYS A 54 16.47 8.13 -9.51
N LYS A 55 17.42 7.35 -8.99
CA LYS A 55 17.23 6.56 -7.77
C LYS A 55 17.95 7.24 -6.62
N VAL A 56 17.23 7.55 -5.53
CA VAL A 56 17.87 8.15 -4.34
C VAL A 56 18.68 7.11 -3.58
N ASN A 57 19.80 7.55 -3.02
CA ASN A 57 20.63 6.75 -2.14
C ASN A 57 20.05 6.75 -0.72
N GLN A 58 20.66 5.92 0.13
CA GLN A 58 20.39 5.94 1.55
C GLN A 58 20.89 7.24 2.18
N GLU A 59 20.10 7.79 3.10
CA GLU A 59 20.44 8.92 3.96
C GLU A 59 20.69 8.46 5.39
N ALA A 60 21.48 9.23 6.14
CA ALA A 60 21.79 8.90 7.53
C ALA A 60 20.59 9.12 8.48
N THR A 61 19.72 10.09 8.18
CA THR A 61 18.61 10.48 9.04
C THR A 61 17.37 10.88 8.24
N VAL A 62 16.24 10.96 8.93
CA VAL A 62 15.02 11.61 8.44
C VAL A 62 15.32 13.09 8.19
N ASN A 63 14.77 13.65 7.10
CA ASN A 63 14.93 15.06 6.75
C ASN A 63 13.73 15.56 5.94
N PHE A 64 13.14 16.68 6.36
CA PHE A 64 11.90 17.21 5.79
C PHE A 64 12.16 18.46 4.95
N ASN A 65 11.39 18.62 3.88
CA ASN A 65 11.43 19.78 2.99
C ASN A 65 12.84 20.12 2.49
N ILE A 66 13.56 19.10 2.03
CA ILE A 66 14.95 19.25 1.64
C ILE A 66 15.09 20.09 0.37
N SER A 67 16.02 21.05 0.41
CA SER A 67 16.40 21.82 -0.77
C SER A 67 16.99 20.89 -1.81
N SER A 68 16.40 20.91 -3.00
CA SER A 68 16.75 20.06 -4.12
C SER A 68 16.83 20.92 -5.38
N SER A 69 17.62 20.50 -6.36
CA SER A 69 17.79 21.26 -7.58
C SER A 69 17.94 20.36 -8.80
N VAL A 70 17.47 20.86 -9.94
CA VAL A 70 17.80 20.32 -11.25
C VAL A 70 18.53 21.39 -12.03
N SER A 71 19.67 21.04 -12.60
CA SER A 71 20.43 21.89 -13.52
C SER A 71 20.55 21.20 -14.87
N ASN A 72 20.45 21.95 -15.95
CA ASN A 72 20.72 21.50 -17.32
C ASN A 72 22.02 22.10 -17.89
N GLY A 73 22.90 22.58 -17.02
CA GLY A 73 24.18 23.22 -17.38
C GLY A 73 24.07 24.71 -17.71
N LYS A 74 22.89 25.21 -18.11
CA LYS A 74 22.64 26.64 -18.35
C LYS A 74 21.82 27.29 -17.24
N GLN A 75 20.81 26.58 -16.77
CA GLN A 75 19.88 27.04 -15.75
C GLN A 75 19.78 26.00 -14.64
N THR A 76 19.48 26.49 -13.44
CA THR A 76 19.26 25.66 -12.26
C THR A 76 17.95 26.08 -11.60
N VAL A 77 17.07 25.11 -11.37
CA VAL A 77 15.79 25.30 -10.69
C VAL A 77 15.86 24.61 -9.34
N ASN A 78 15.52 25.35 -8.28
CA ASN A 78 15.48 24.84 -6.91
C ASN A 78 14.04 24.55 -6.48
N PHE A 79 13.85 23.54 -5.63
CA PHE A 79 12.57 23.18 -5.03
C PHE A 79 12.78 22.54 -3.65
N THR A 80 11.79 22.65 -2.77
CA THR A 80 11.86 22.18 -1.36
C THR A 80 10.68 21.27 -1.01
N THR A 81 10.21 20.47 -1.96
CA THR A 81 8.98 19.67 -1.85
C THR A 81 9.21 18.19 -1.54
N PHE A 82 10.47 17.80 -1.29
CA PHE A 82 10.85 16.41 -1.07
C PHE A 82 11.30 16.16 0.38
N SER A 83 10.97 14.98 0.93
CA SER A 83 11.35 14.59 2.30
C SER A 83 11.82 13.14 2.38
N PHE A 84 12.86 12.89 3.16
CA PHE A 84 13.23 11.56 3.62
C PHE A 84 12.54 11.28 4.95
N VAL A 85 11.78 10.19 5.01
CA VAL A 85 10.91 9.82 6.15
C VAL A 85 11.24 8.44 6.67
N ASN A 86 10.75 8.11 7.87
CA ASN A 86 10.79 6.75 8.40
C ASN A 86 9.38 6.17 8.44
N PRO A 87 9.00 5.25 7.54
CA PRO A 87 7.73 4.55 7.61
C PRO A 87 7.66 3.72 8.88
N VAL A 88 6.56 3.82 9.63
CA VAL A 88 6.37 3.09 10.89
C VAL A 88 5.00 2.44 10.89
N ILE A 89 4.94 1.15 11.23
CA ILE A 89 3.69 0.43 11.49
C ILE A 89 3.40 0.57 12.99
N ALA A 90 2.33 1.27 13.34
CA ALA A 90 1.87 1.41 14.72
C ALA A 90 1.02 0.21 15.18
N GLY A 91 0.34 -0.46 14.26
CA GLY A 91 -0.44 -1.65 14.57
C GLY A 91 -1.16 -2.24 13.37
N ILE A 92 -1.76 -3.40 13.57
CA ILE A 92 -2.56 -4.09 12.56
C ILE A 92 -3.95 -4.42 13.10
N THR A 93 -4.97 -4.40 12.25
CA THR A 93 -6.33 -4.79 12.62
C THR A 93 -7.07 -5.37 11.42
N PRO A 94 -7.75 -6.52 11.55
CA PRO A 94 -7.70 -7.44 12.70
C PRO A 94 -6.34 -8.13 12.82
N SER A 95 -6.04 -8.71 13.99
CA SER A 95 -4.83 -9.52 14.22
C SER A 95 -5.03 -11.01 13.89
N TYR A 96 -6.18 -11.38 13.33
CA TYR A 96 -6.49 -12.76 12.97
C TYR A 96 -7.49 -12.83 11.81
N GLY A 97 -7.60 -14.00 11.19
CA GLY A 97 -8.59 -14.31 10.16
C GLY A 97 -8.60 -15.78 9.76
N PRO A 98 -9.53 -16.21 8.89
CA PRO A 98 -9.61 -17.59 8.43
C PRO A 98 -8.40 -18.01 7.58
N GLN A 99 -7.99 -19.28 7.64
CA GLN A 99 -6.91 -19.88 6.85
C GLN A 99 -7.13 -19.74 5.33
N SER A 100 -8.39 -19.64 4.89
CA SER A 100 -8.73 -19.35 3.49
C SER A 100 -8.29 -17.95 3.03
N GLY A 101 -7.89 -17.06 3.94
CA GLY A 101 -7.43 -15.71 3.63
C GLY A 101 -8.57 -14.71 3.40
N LYS A 102 -8.36 -13.76 2.48
CA LYS A 102 -9.32 -12.70 2.10
C LYS A 102 -9.81 -11.81 3.25
N THR A 103 -9.14 -11.86 4.40
CA THR A 103 -9.41 -10.93 5.49
C THR A 103 -8.89 -9.56 5.07
N LEU A 104 -9.72 -8.51 5.20
CA LEU A 104 -9.27 -7.13 5.00
C LEU A 104 -8.44 -6.71 6.20
N LEU A 105 -7.12 -6.71 6.03
CA LEU A 105 -6.14 -6.31 7.03
C LEU A 105 -5.77 -4.83 6.84
N THR A 106 -5.88 -4.05 7.91
CA THR A 106 -5.45 -2.65 7.95
C THR A 106 -4.17 -2.52 8.78
N LEU A 107 -3.09 -2.07 8.14
CA LEU A 107 -1.86 -1.61 8.81
C LEU A 107 -2.05 -0.11 9.09
N LYS A 108 -2.03 0.30 10.36
CA LYS A 108 -2.04 1.72 10.77
C LYS A 108 -0.62 2.18 11.08
N GLY A 109 -0.30 3.43 10.80
CA GLY A 109 1.06 3.93 10.99
C GLY A 109 1.30 5.35 10.50
N HIS A 110 2.56 5.63 10.14
CA HIS A 110 3.01 6.92 9.61
C HIS A 110 3.86 6.72 8.37
N TYR A 111 3.75 7.66 7.43
CA TYR A 111 4.49 7.71 6.17
C TYR A 111 4.40 6.43 5.31
N LEU A 112 3.27 5.72 5.42
CA LEU A 112 3.08 4.42 4.78
C LEU A 112 2.95 4.52 3.25
N ASN A 113 2.61 5.70 2.71
CA ASN A 113 2.56 5.99 1.28
C ASN A 113 3.84 6.61 0.72
N SER A 114 4.92 6.67 1.50
CA SER A 114 6.21 7.14 1.00
C SER A 114 6.78 6.17 -0.05
N GLY A 115 7.81 6.63 -0.76
CA GLY A 115 8.51 5.82 -1.74
C GLY A 115 7.65 5.51 -2.97
N LYS A 116 8.09 4.54 -3.77
CA LYS A 116 7.41 4.17 -5.02
C LYS A 116 6.74 2.82 -4.93
N ASP A 117 7.48 1.79 -4.53
CA ASP A 117 7.04 0.40 -4.58
C ASP A 117 6.76 -0.15 -3.18
N ARG A 118 5.48 -0.39 -2.88
CA ARG A 118 5.01 -0.90 -1.58
C ARG A 118 4.52 -2.33 -1.70
N LYS A 119 4.93 -3.19 -0.78
CA LYS A 119 4.48 -4.58 -0.67
C LYS A 119 4.29 -4.97 0.79
N VAL A 120 3.14 -5.55 1.12
CA VAL A 120 2.86 -6.12 2.44
C VAL A 120 2.97 -7.63 2.36
N TYR A 121 3.58 -8.24 3.37
CA TYR A 121 3.75 -9.68 3.48
C TYR A 121 3.26 -10.20 4.82
N ILE A 122 2.72 -11.43 4.82
CA ILE A 122 2.33 -12.18 6.01
C ILE A 122 3.02 -13.54 5.95
N GLY A 123 4.04 -13.74 6.79
CA GLY A 123 4.83 -14.97 6.78
C GLY A 123 5.44 -15.32 5.41
N GLY A 124 5.90 -14.30 4.68
CA GLY A 124 6.50 -14.42 3.35
C GLY A 124 5.52 -14.29 2.18
N ASP A 125 4.22 -14.50 2.39
CA ASP A 125 3.22 -14.44 1.32
C ASP A 125 2.68 -13.03 1.13
N VAL A 126 2.37 -12.68 -0.12
CA VAL A 126 1.93 -11.32 -0.49
C VAL A 126 0.50 -11.07 0.01
N CYS A 127 0.32 -9.98 0.75
CA CYS A 127 -0.99 -9.40 1.05
C CYS A 127 -1.34 -8.37 -0.03
N THR A 128 -2.38 -8.62 -0.80
CA THR A 128 -2.72 -7.78 -1.96
C THR A 128 -3.27 -6.44 -1.50
N ILE A 129 -2.51 -5.37 -1.72
CA ILE A 129 -2.90 -3.99 -1.34
C ILE A 129 -4.17 -3.60 -2.10
N LYS A 130 -5.15 -3.11 -1.33
CA LYS A 130 -6.42 -2.56 -1.81
C LYS A 130 -6.37 -1.04 -1.85
N SER A 131 -5.84 -0.42 -0.80
CA SER A 131 -5.77 1.03 -0.66
C SER A 131 -4.56 1.42 0.20
N GLU A 132 -4.06 2.63 -0.01
CA GLU A 132 -2.91 3.17 0.71
C GLU A 132 -3.03 4.67 0.94
N SER A 133 -2.54 5.11 2.09
CA SER A 133 -2.50 6.50 2.53
C SER A 133 -1.27 6.70 3.41
N SER A 134 -1.00 7.93 3.84
CA SER A 134 0.12 8.19 4.75
C SER A 134 -0.04 7.51 6.11
N THR A 135 -1.27 7.21 6.54
CA THR A 135 -1.57 6.69 7.87
C THR A 135 -2.11 5.25 7.88
N ALA A 136 -2.50 4.72 6.73
CA ALA A 136 -3.04 3.37 6.63
C ALA A 136 -2.74 2.69 5.29
N ILE A 137 -2.48 1.39 5.33
CA ILE A 137 -2.52 0.48 4.17
C ILE A 137 -3.56 -0.60 4.44
N GLU A 138 -4.49 -0.80 3.51
CA GLU A 138 -5.42 -1.92 3.55
C GLU A 138 -5.00 -2.96 2.53
N CYS A 139 -4.99 -4.23 2.91
CA CYS A 139 -4.67 -5.34 2.01
C CYS A 139 -5.51 -6.58 2.32
N TYR A 140 -5.65 -7.48 1.35
CA TYR A 140 -6.33 -8.76 1.54
C TYR A 140 -5.31 -9.85 1.87
N THR A 141 -5.51 -10.54 2.99
CA THR A 141 -4.62 -11.62 3.42
C THR A 141 -4.63 -12.77 2.40
N PRO A 142 -3.47 -13.41 2.15
CA PRO A 142 -3.43 -14.66 1.39
C PRO A 142 -4.01 -15.81 2.23
N GLY A 143 -4.36 -16.92 1.58
CA GLY A 143 -4.64 -18.17 2.28
C GLY A 143 -3.35 -18.79 2.78
N LYS A 144 -3.35 -19.33 4.01
CA LYS A 144 -2.17 -19.87 4.67
C LYS A 144 -2.57 -20.87 5.76
N ILE A 145 -1.66 -21.79 6.08
CA ILE A 145 -1.83 -22.79 7.14
C ILE A 145 -2.10 -22.09 8.49
N ILE A 146 -2.88 -22.73 9.36
CA ILE A 146 -3.20 -22.27 10.71
C ILE A 146 -1.91 -22.15 11.53
N ASP A 147 -1.46 -20.90 11.71
CA ASP A 147 -0.34 -20.52 12.57
C ASP A 147 -0.35 -18.99 12.76
N THR A 148 0.62 -18.47 13.50
CA THR A 148 0.85 -17.04 13.69
C THR A 148 2.07 -16.59 12.91
N TYR A 149 1.88 -15.64 11.99
CA TYR A 149 2.94 -15.17 11.10
C TYR A 149 3.24 -13.68 11.27
N PRO A 150 4.51 -13.27 11.12
CA PRO A 150 4.88 -11.86 11.17
C PRO A 150 4.29 -11.11 9.96
N VAL A 151 3.85 -9.87 10.21
CA VAL A 151 3.45 -8.93 9.16
C VAL A 151 4.59 -7.96 8.89
N THR A 152 4.98 -7.82 7.63
CA THR A 152 6.07 -6.92 7.21
C THR A 152 5.65 -6.05 6.03
N LEU A 153 6.09 -4.80 6.04
CA LEU A 153 5.96 -3.84 4.96
C LEU A 153 7.32 -3.59 4.33
N LYS A 154 7.39 -3.73 3.01
CA LYS A 154 8.50 -3.30 2.18
C LYS A 154 8.11 -2.03 1.43
N ILE A 155 8.92 -0.98 1.53
CA ILE A 155 8.81 0.23 0.72
C ILE A 155 10.17 0.46 0.08
N ASP A 156 10.30 0.21 -1.22
CA ASP A 156 11.58 0.26 -1.93
C ASP A 156 12.65 -0.60 -1.22
N ASN A 157 13.70 0.01 -0.65
CA ASN A 157 14.72 -0.69 0.17
C ASN A 157 14.35 -0.80 1.65
N ALA A 158 13.37 -0.05 2.14
CA ALA A 158 12.96 -0.07 3.54
C ALA A 158 12.18 -1.35 3.87
N HIS A 159 12.50 -1.93 5.03
CA HIS A 159 11.79 -3.06 5.61
C HIS A 159 11.32 -2.69 7.01
N ARG A 160 10.03 -2.87 7.27
CA ARG A 160 9.39 -2.57 8.55
C ARG A 160 8.56 -3.78 8.98
N LYS A 161 8.73 -4.18 10.24
CA LYS A 161 8.00 -5.30 10.85
C LYS A 161 6.94 -4.72 11.78
N ALA A 162 5.71 -5.22 11.71
CA ALA A 162 4.68 -4.88 12.68
C ALA A 162 5.04 -5.47 14.06
N SER A 163 4.64 -4.79 15.14
CA SER A 163 4.80 -5.30 16.50
C SER A 163 3.95 -6.55 16.76
N THR A 164 2.78 -6.63 16.12
CA THR A 164 1.81 -7.72 16.27
C THR A 164 1.81 -8.60 15.02
N SER A 165 1.78 -9.91 15.23
CA SER A 165 1.62 -10.91 14.16
C SER A 165 0.16 -11.12 13.79
N PHE A 166 -0.07 -11.75 12.63
CA PHE A 166 -1.40 -12.16 12.19
C PHE A 166 -1.59 -13.66 12.42
N THR A 167 -2.67 -14.05 13.09
CA THR A 167 -2.98 -15.45 13.40
C THR A 167 -4.06 -15.99 12.47
N TYR A 168 -3.73 -17.03 11.71
CA TYR A 168 -4.72 -17.77 10.94
C TYR A 168 -5.49 -18.73 11.83
N LYS A 169 -6.80 -18.79 11.63
CA LYS A 169 -7.75 -19.66 12.34
C LYS A 169 -8.43 -20.61 11.36
N GLU A 170 -8.98 -21.70 11.87
CA GLU A 170 -9.81 -22.59 11.08
C GLU A 170 -11.01 -21.85 10.47
N ASP A 171 -11.40 -22.26 9.25
CA ASP A 171 -12.48 -21.58 8.52
C ASP A 171 -13.83 -21.73 9.24
N PRO A 172 -14.68 -20.68 9.22
CA PRO A 172 -16.02 -20.74 9.79
C PRO A 172 -16.96 -21.60 8.94
N SER A 173 -17.90 -22.28 9.58
CA SER A 173 -19.00 -22.97 8.90
C SER A 173 -20.33 -22.63 9.55
N ILE A 174 -21.35 -22.34 8.74
CA ILE A 174 -22.73 -22.10 9.20
C ILE A 174 -23.55 -23.32 8.77
N PHE A 175 -24.32 -23.90 9.70
CA PHE A 175 -25.15 -25.07 9.43
C PHE A 175 -26.65 -24.80 9.68
N LYS A 176 -27.02 -23.74 10.40
CA LYS A 176 -28.42 -23.39 10.66
C LYS A 176 -28.60 -21.88 10.78
N ILE A 177 -29.72 -21.37 10.27
CA ILE A 177 -30.17 -19.99 10.49
C ILE A 177 -31.63 -19.99 10.94
N GLU A 178 -31.99 -19.12 11.88
CA GLU A 178 -33.36 -18.96 12.38
C GLU A 178 -33.70 -17.48 12.66
N PRO A 179 -34.84 -16.97 12.15
CA PRO A 179 -35.79 -17.63 11.26
C PRO A 179 -35.24 -17.79 9.82
N THR A 180 -35.79 -18.74 9.07
CA THR A 180 -35.44 -18.98 7.65
C THR A 180 -36.18 -18.05 6.67
N LYS A 181 -37.09 -17.21 7.19
CA LYS A 181 -37.90 -16.26 6.43
C LYS A 181 -37.85 -14.90 7.10
N SER A 182 -37.88 -13.85 6.28
CA SER A 182 -37.90 -12.46 6.72
C SER A 182 -38.69 -11.62 5.70
N PHE A 183 -39.07 -10.41 6.10
CA PHE A 183 -39.66 -9.42 5.20
C PHE A 183 -38.64 -8.92 4.17
N LEU A 184 -39.12 -8.59 2.96
CA LEU A 184 -38.32 -7.98 1.89
C LEU A 184 -37.71 -6.64 2.31
N SER A 185 -38.39 -5.90 3.18
CA SER A 185 -37.91 -4.65 3.75
C SER A 185 -36.74 -4.82 4.73
N GLY A 186 -36.39 -6.05 5.12
CA GLY A 186 -35.37 -6.34 6.12
C GLY A 186 -35.84 -6.11 7.56
N GLY A 187 -34.90 -5.85 8.48
CA GLY A 187 -35.16 -5.53 9.89
C GLY A 187 -35.35 -6.72 10.84
N SER A 188 -35.57 -7.94 10.33
CA SER A 188 -35.63 -9.14 11.18
C SER A 188 -34.25 -9.50 11.73
N THR A 189 -34.19 -9.88 13.00
CA THR A 189 -32.98 -10.48 13.59
C THR A 189 -32.87 -11.94 13.14
N ILE A 190 -31.76 -12.31 12.50
CA ILE A 190 -31.46 -13.68 12.08
C ILE A 190 -30.33 -14.24 12.96
N THR A 191 -30.59 -15.36 13.61
CA THR A 191 -29.62 -16.10 14.42
C THR A 191 -28.96 -17.17 13.57
N ALA A 192 -27.64 -17.17 13.49
CA ALA A 192 -26.87 -18.20 12.78
C ALA A 192 -26.14 -19.11 13.78
N HIS A 193 -26.23 -20.42 13.56
CA HIS A 193 -25.47 -21.43 14.29
C HIS A 193 -24.41 -22.05 13.38
N GLY A 194 -23.23 -22.24 13.94
CA GLY A 194 -22.05 -22.60 13.19
C GLY A 194 -20.88 -23.01 14.07
N ARG A 195 -19.74 -23.27 13.43
CA ARG A 195 -18.43 -23.48 14.07
C ARG A 195 -17.48 -22.36 13.69
N ASN A 196 -16.53 -22.06 14.57
CA ASN A 196 -15.46 -21.08 14.33
C ASN A 196 -15.96 -19.69 13.88
N LEU A 197 -17.17 -19.29 14.27
CA LEU A 197 -17.75 -18.00 13.85
C LEU A 197 -16.96 -16.79 14.38
N ASN A 198 -16.11 -16.99 15.39
CA ASN A 198 -15.15 -16.01 15.91
C ASN A 198 -13.84 -15.92 15.10
N ALA A 199 -13.70 -16.68 14.00
CA ALA A 199 -12.55 -16.59 13.09
C ALA A 199 -12.60 -15.33 12.22
N VAL A 200 -13.79 -14.77 11.99
CA VAL A 200 -14.01 -13.57 11.17
C VAL A 200 -14.29 -12.38 12.09
N ALA A 201 -13.54 -11.28 11.94
CA ALA A 201 -13.69 -10.10 12.80
C ALA A 201 -14.98 -9.28 12.51
N SER A 202 -15.42 -9.22 11.25
CA SER A 202 -16.61 -8.46 10.84
C SER A 202 -17.42 -9.25 9.80
N PRO A 203 -18.15 -10.31 10.19
CA PRO A 203 -19.00 -11.06 9.29
C PRO A 203 -20.14 -10.18 8.76
N LYS A 204 -20.55 -10.40 7.51
CA LYS A 204 -21.70 -9.73 6.89
C LYS A 204 -22.61 -10.77 6.28
N MET A 205 -23.92 -10.62 6.50
CA MET A 205 -24.93 -11.38 5.76
C MET A 205 -25.14 -10.70 4.41
N VAL A 206 -25.06 -11.47 3.32
CA VAL A 206 -25.33 -10.99 1.96
C VAL A 206 -26.52 -11.78 1.43
N ILE A 207 -27.54 -11.09 0.97
CA ILE A 207 -28.75 -11.67 0.38
C ILE A 207 -28.79 -11.26 -1.10
N GLN A 208 -28.89 -12.24 -1.99
CA GLN A 208 -29.11 -12.03 -3.41
C GLN A 208 -30.54 -12.41 -3.74
N LEU A 209 -31.34 -11.44 -4.19
CA LEU A 209 -32.69 -11.69 -4.69
C LEU A 209 -32.58 -12.09 -6.15
N SER A 210 -33.12 -13.25 -6.52
CA SER A 210 -33.46 -13.52 -7.91
C SER A 210 -34.59 -12.60 -8.34
N GLU A 211 -34.55 -12.05 -9.56
CA GLU A 211 -35.68 -11.28 -10.08
C GLU A 211 -36.97 -12.12 -10.00
N PRO A 212 -38.09 -11.57 -9.48
CA PRO A 212 -39.35 -12.29 -9.48
C PRO A 212 -39.82 -12.48 -10.92
N GLU A 213 -40.19 -13.71 -11.28
CA GLU A 213 -40.94 -13.98 -12.51
C GLU A 213 -42.16 -13.05 -12.55
N LYS A 214 -42.26 -12.23 -13.60
CA LYS A 214 -43.45 -11.40 -13.84
C LYS A 214 -44.64 -12.34 -14.06
N ARG A 215 -45.40 -12.62 -13.00
CA ARG A 215 -46.73 -13.24 -13.14
C ARG A 215 -47.67 -12.17 -13.70
N TYR A 216 -47.80 -12.16 -15.02
CA TYR A 216 -48.91 -11.49 -15.68
C TYR A 216 -50.19 -12.26 -15.30
N TYR A 217 -51.05 -11.65 -14.51
CA TYR A 217 -52.42 -12.11 -14.34
C TYR A 217 -53.21 -11.61 -15.57
N MET A 218 -53.69 -12.54 -16.41
CA MET A 218 -54.74 -12.29 -17.40
C MET A 218 -56.11 -12.43 -16.75
#